data_AF-A0A9P5MZ12-F1
#
_entry.id   AF-A0A9P5MZ12-F1
#
_cell.length_a   1.000
_cell.length_b   1.000
_cell.length_c   1.000
_cell.angle_alpha   90.00
_cell.angle_beta   90.00
_cell.angle_gamma   90.00
#
_symmetry.space_group_name_H-M   'P 1'
#
loop_
_entity.id
_entity.type
_entity.pdbx_description
1 polymer ?
#
loop_
_entity_poly.entity_id
_entity_poly.type
_entity_poly.pdbx_seq_one_letter_code
_entity_poly.pdbx_strand_id
1 'polypeptide(L)'
;MSYLGLPPIPSDLKSITPYLQRAHETRSQDPIISYWCAYYAAQAGISLKAVSAPNRAFLAALLTTLENIRATVGSSETITVESASSAYVENFALKVFASADDEDRRGVATRKTAKKFLAAATFFDILSVFEDHGAWEAHVEKTRYAKWRAAEISKALREGRQP
;
A
#
# COMPACT_ATOMS: atom_id res chain seq x y z
N MET A 1 7.57 -13.02 -8.32
CA MET A 1 6.32 -13.18 -7.55
C MET A 1 5.18 -12.59 -8.37
N SER A 2 4.01 -13.24 -8.36
CA SER A 2 2.77 -12.75 -8.99
C SER A 2 1.84 -12.23 -7.88
N TYR A 3 1.16 -11.12 -8.15
CA TYR A 3 0.14 -10.55 -7.26
C TYR A 3 -1.13 -10.34 -8.07
N LEU A 4 -2.29 -10.57 -7.45
CA LEU A 4 -3.60 -10.39 -8.10
C LEU A 4 -3.81 -11.20 -9.40
N GLY A 5 -3.01 -12.25 -9.64
CA GLY A 5 -3.06 -13.01 -10.89
C GLY A 5 -2.32 -12.36 -12.06
N LEU A 6 -1.53 -11.31 -11.81
CA LEU A 6 -0.75 -10.61 -12.82
C LEU A 6 0.48 -11.42 -13.26
N PRO A 7 1.01 -11.17 -14.48
CA PRO A 7 2.31 -11.70 -14.89
C PRO A 7 3.44 -11.22 -13.95
N PRO A 8 4.65 -11.79 -14.04
CA PRO A 8 5.80 -11.31 -13.27
C PRO A 8 6.06 -9.81 -13.49
N ILE A 9 6.30 -9.07 -12.40
CA ILE A 9 6.59 -7.63 -12.45
C ILE A 9 7.91 -7.40 -13.21
N PRO A 10 7.92 -6.61 -14.30
CA PRO A 10 9.15 -6.22 -15.00
C PRO A 10 10.15 -5.49 -14.10
N SER A 11 11.44 -5.53 -14.44
CA SER A 11 12.50 -4.89 -13.65
C SER A 11 12.27 -3.39 -13.43
N ASP A 12 11.79 -2.71 -14.46
CA ASP A 12 11.58 -1.25 -14.47
C ASP A 12 10.39 -0.84 -13.59
N LEU A 13 9.50 -1.79 -13.29
CA LEU A 13 8.31 -1.58 -12.47
C LEU A 13 8.47 -2.14 -11.04
N LYS A 14 9.69 -2.47 -10.61
CA LYS A 14 9.91 -3.03 -9.27
C LYS A 14 9.43 -2.12 -8.14
N SER A 15 9.43 -0.80 -8.33
CA SER A 15 9.00 0.18 -7.33
C SER A 15 7.52 0.06 -6.97
N ILE A 16 6.66 -0.49 -7.84
CA ILE A 16 5.23 -0.67 -7.55
C ILE A 16 4.91 -1.95 -6.77
N THR A 17 5.91 -2.81 -6.56
CA THR A 17 5.77 -4.10 -5.85
C THR A 17 5.10 -3.98 -4.47
N PRO A 18 5.48 -3.03 -3.59
CA PRO A 18 4.89 -2.94 -2.26
C PRO A 18 3.37 -2.71 -2.31
N TYR A 19 2.89 -1.90 -3.26
CA TYR A 19 1.47 -1.58 -3.42
C TYR A 19 0.69 -2.77 -3.98
N LEU A 20 1.23 -3.48 -4.97
CA LEU A 20 0.62 -4.71 -5.48
C LEU A 20 0.55 -5.82 -4.43
N GLN A 21 1.56 -5.90 -3.57
CA GLN A 21 1.55 -6.82 -2.44
C GLN A 21 0.44 -6.46 -1.45
N ARG A 22 0.27 -5.18 -1.08
CA ARG A 22 -0.82 -4.73 -0.21
C ARG A 22 -2.19 -4.98 -0.83
N ALA A 23 -2.34 -4.73 -2.14
CA ALA A 23 -3.57 -5.04 -2.86
C ALA A 23 -3.91 -6.53 -2.74
N HIS A 24 -2.92 -7.40 -2.98
CA HIS A 24 -3.13 -8.85 -2.89
C HIS A 24 -3.50 -9.32 -1.47
N GLU A 25 -2.84 -8.80 -0.44
CA GLU A 25 -3.09 -9.14 0.96
C GLU A 25 -4.47 -8.69 1.45
N THR A 26 -4.98 -7.57 0.94
CA THR A 26 -6.27 -6.99 1.36
C THR A 26 -7.44 -7.46 0.52
N ARG A 27 -7.22 -8.01 -0.69
CA ARG A 27 -8.26 -8.40 -1.66
C ARG A 27 -9.50 -9.08 -1.06
N SER A 28 -9.33 -10.03 -0.13
CA SER A 28 -10.45 -10.79 0.44
C SER A 28 -11.07 -10.14 1.67
N GLN A 29 -10.30 -9.37 2.45
CA GLN A 29 -10.75 -8.78 3.72
C GLN A 29 -11.30 -7.37 3.53
N ASP A 30 -10.69 -6.60 2.63
CA ASP A 30 -11.07 -5.24 2.29
C ASP A 30 -10.83 -4.97 0.79
N PRO A 31 -11.81 -5.31 -0.06
CA PRO A 31 -11.72 -5.08 -1.51
C PRO A 31 -11.57 -3.60 -1.90
N ILE A 32 -12.03 -2.66 -1.06
CA ILE A 32 -11.89 -1.21 -1.30
C ILE A 32 -10.43 -0.79 -1.14
N ILE A 33 -9.76 -1.22 -0.07
CA ILE A 33 -8.31 -0.98 0.08
C ILE A 33 -7.53 -1.67 -1.04
N SER A 34 -7.92 -2.89 -1.40
CA SER A 34 -7.30 -3.60 -2.52
C SER A 34 -7.40 -2.81 -3.82
N TYR A 35 -8.54 -2.16 -4.08
CA TYR A 35 -8.74 -1.28 -5.23
C TYR A 35 -7.78 -0.10 -5.19
N TRP A 36 -7.73 0.66 -4.09
CA TRP A 36 -6.88 1.85 -3.98
C TRP A 36 -5.38 1.54 -4.03
N CYS A 37 -4.94 0.40 -3.48
CA CYS A 37 -3.57 -0.09 -3.66
C CYS A 37 -3.22 -0.37 -5.13
N ALA A 38 -4.12 -1.04 -5.86
CA ALA A 38 -3.93 -1.34 -7.27
C ALA A 38 -4.00 -0.06 -8.14
N TYR A 39 -4.88 0.88 -7.78
CA TYR A 39 -5.01 2.19 -8.43
C TYR A 39 -3.70 2.98 -8.31
N TYR A 40 -3.16 3.12 -7.09
CA TYR A 40 -1.86 3.76 -6.88
C TYR A 40 -0.76 3.05 -7.68
N ALA A 41 -0.71 1.70 -7.64
CA ALA A 41 0.29 0.94 -8.37
C ALA A 41 0.24 1.21 -9.89
N ALA A 42 -0.96 1.34 -10.46
CA ALA A 42 -1.14 1.66 -11.88
C ALA A 42 -0.66 3.09 -12.18
N GLN A 43 -1.09 4.09 -11.39
CA GLN A 43 -0.70 5.49 -11.57
C GLN A 43 0.81 5.69 -11.42
N ALA A 44 1.41 5.09 -10.39
CA ALA A 44 2.85 5.12 -10.16
C ALA A 44 3.61 4.40 -11.29
N GLY A 45 3.13 3.24 -11.74
CA GLY A 45 3.73 2.48 -12.84
C GLY A 45 3.70 3.23 -14.17
N ILE A 46 2.59 3.90 -14.50
CA ILE A 46 2.45 4.74 -15.69
C ILE A 46 3.40 5.96 -15.61
N SER A 47 3.52 6.56 -14.42
CA SER A 47 4.37 7.73 -14.17
C SER A 47 5.85 7.46 -14.39
N LEU A 48 6.30 6.20 -14.34
CA LEU A 48 7.68 5.81 -14.66
C LEU A 48 8.03 5.95 -16.15
N LYS A 49 7.03 6.11 -17.04
CA LYS A 49 7.21 6.27 -18.49
C LYS A 49 8.10 5.16 -19.12
N ALA A 50 8.07 3.97 -18.55
CA ALA A 50 8.88 2.84 -19.00
C ALA A 50 8.18 2.12 -20.19
N VAL A 51 8.44 2.57 -21.41
CA VAL A 51 7.66 2.21 -22.62
C VAL A 51 8.03 0.89 -23.29
N SER A 52 8.65 -0.07 -22.61
CA SER A 52 8.92 -1.38 -23.21
C SER A 52 7.61 -2.15 -23.46
N ALA A 53 7.60 -3.05 -24.45
CA ALA A 53 6.42 -3.88 -24.72
C ALA A 53 5.99 -4.73 -23.51
N PRO A 54 6.92 -5.37 -22.74
CA PRO A 54 6.57 -6.05 -21.49
C PRO A 54 5.95 -5.13 -20.44
N ASN A 55 6.45 -3.90 -20.28
CA ASN A 55 5.91 -2.95 -19.30
C ASN A 55 4.49 -2.52 -19.67
N ARG A 56 4.24 -2.22 -20.96
CA ARG A 56 2.89 -1.90 -21.44
C ARG A 56 1.92 -3.06 -21.24
N ALA A 57 2.34 -4.28 -21.56
CA ALA A 57 1.51 -5.48 -21.37
C ALA A 57 1.17 -5.70 -19.88
N PHE A 58 2.15 -5.53 -18.99
CA PHE A 58 1.94 -5.62 -17.55
C PHE A 58 0.95 -4.55 -17.05
N LEU A 59 1.15 -3.28 -17.43
CA LEU A 59 0.28 -2.17 -17.01
C LEU A 59 -1.13 -2.33 -17.56
N ALA A 60 -1.30 -2.81 -18.80
CA ALA A 60 -2.61 -3.13 -19.35
C ALA A 60 -3.33 -4.23 -18.53
N ALA A 61 -2.64 -5.31 -18.19
CA ALA A 61 -3.18 -6.37 -17.33
C ALA A 61 -3.54 -5.85 -15.93
N LEU A 62 -2.74 -4.93 -15.38
CA LEU A 62 -3.03 -4.27 -14.10
C LEU A 62 -4.30 -3.41 -14.18
N LEU A 63 -4.50 -2.66 -15.25
CA LEU A 63 -5.72 -1.87 -15.47
C LEU A 63 -6.95 -2.77 -15.59
N THR A 64 -6.90 -3.86 -16.36
CA THR A 64 -7.99 -4.85 -16.42
C THR A 64 -8.27 -5.46 -15.05
N THR A 65 -7.23 -5.74 -14.27
CA THR A 65 -7.39 -6.25 -12.90
C THR A 65 -8.09 -5.22 -12.00
N LEU A 66 -7.73 -3.94 -12.12
CA LEU A 66 -8.33 -2.85 -11.38
C LEU A 66 -9.83 -2.69 -11.70
N GLU A 67 -10.20 -2.79 -12.98
CA GLU A 67 -11.60 -2.80 -13.44
C GLU A 67 -12.39 -3.97 -12.83
N ASN A 68 -11.80 -5.17 -12.80
CA ASN A 68 -12.42 -6.34 -12.18
C ASN A 68 -12.64 -6.14 -10.67
N ILE A 69 -11.66 -5.58 -9.94
CA ILE A 69 -11.83 -5.29 -8.51
C ILE A 69 -12.96 -4.27 -8.32
N ARG A 70 -12.99 -3.20 -9.13
CA ARG A 70 -14.06 -2.19 -9.07
C ARG A 70 -15.45 -2.81 -9.29
N ALA A 71 -15.58 -3.73 -10.24
CA ALA A 71 -16.83 -4.46 -10.48
C ALA A 71 -17.27 -5.29 -9.26
N THR A 72 -16.32 -5.87 -8.50
CA THR A 72 -16.64 -6.61 -7.28
C THR A 72 -17.04 -5.74 -6.10
N VAL A 73 -16.50 -4.51 -6.00
CA VAL A 73 -16.89 -3.56 -4.95
C VAL A 73 -18.26 -2.93 -5.24
N GLY A 74 -18.60 -2.77 -6.53
CA GLY A 74 -19.83 -2.12 -6.95
C GLY A 74 -19.79 -0.59 -6.75
N SER A 75 -20.96 0.03 -6.75
CA SER A 75 -21.08 1.48 -6.51
C SER A 75 -20.99 1.76 -5.02
N SER A 76 -19.80 2.15 -4.55
CA SER A 76 -19.55 2.62 -3.19
C SER A 76 -19.07 4.06 -3.22
N GLU A 77 -19.56 4.91 -2.30
CA GLU A 77 -19.05 6.28 -2.11
C GLU A 77 -17.55 6.27 -1.80
N THR A 78 -17.02 5.21 -1.18
CA THR A 78 -15.58 5.00 -0.92
C THR A 78 -14.75 4.66 -2.16
N ILE A 79 -15.38 4.70 -3.35
CA ILE A 79 -14.73 4.64 -4.66
C ILE A 79 -15.13 5.86 -5.52
N THR A 80 -16.39 6.30 -5.45
CA THR A 80 -16.93 7.33 -6.35
C THR A 80 -16.85 8.75 -5.81
N VAL A 81 -16.74 8.92 -4.49
CA VAL A 81 -16.64 10.22 -3.81
C VAL A 81 -15.25 10.34 -3.21
N GLU A 82 -14.50 11.32 -3.68
CA GLU A 82 -13.08 11.45 -3.35
C GLU A 82 -12.83 11.64 -1.84
N SER A 83 -13.58 12.53 -1.20
CA SER A 83 -13.45 12.78 0.25
C SER A 83 -13.73 11.53 1.08
N ALA A 84 -14.77 10.76 0.72
CA ALA A 84 -15.08 9.49 1.37
C ALA A 84 -13.99 8.43 1.11
N SER A 85 -13.42 8.42 -0.09
CA SER A 85 -12.34 7.51 -0.48
C SER A 85 -11.04 7.79 0.28
N SER A 86 -10.64 9.06 0.32
CA SER A 86 -9.47 9.53 1.07
C SER A 86 -9.61 9.23 2.56
N ALA A 87 -10.74 9.60 3.17
CA ALA A 87 -11.02 9.29 4.57
C ALA A 87 -11.03 7.78 4.86
N TYR A 88 -11.50 6.94 3.94
CA TYR A 88 -11.49 5.49 4.09
C TYR A 88 -10.07 4.93 4.12
N VAL A 89 -9.23 5.33 3.16
CA VAL A 89 -7.82 4.91 3.08
C VAL A 89 -7.03 5.44 4.28
N GLU A 90 -7.25 6.69 4.68
CA GLU A 90 -6.59 7.33 5.82
C GLU A 90 -6.90 6.57 7.13
N ASN A 91 -8.18 6.33 7.41
CA ASN A 91 -8.59 5.59 8.60
C ASN A 91 -8.04 4.17 8.62
N PHE A 92 -7.94 3.51 7.46
CA PHE A 92 -7.31 2.20 7.36
C PHE A 92 -5.81 2.26 7.68
N ALA A 93 -5.08 3.22 7.09
CA ALA A 93 -3.66 3.43 7.34
C ALA A 93 -3.39 3.70 8.84
N LEU A 94 -4.20 4.56 9.46
CA LEU A 94 -4.12 4.88 10.89
C LEU A 94 -4.36 3.67 11.78
N LYS A 95 -5.33 2.80 11.46
CA LYS A 95 -5.57 1.56 12.20
C LYS A 95 -4.39 0.60 12.13
N VAL A 96 -3.80 0.41 10.94
CA VAL A 96 -2.63 -0.45 10.77
C VAL A 96 -1.42 0.12 11.51
N PHE A 97 -1.23 1.44 11.45
CA PHE A 97 -0.17 2.14 12.18
C PHE A 97 -0.33 1.97 13.69
N ALA A 98 -1.51 2.28 14.24
CA ALA A 98 -1.80 2.19 15.67
C ALA A 98 -1.59 0.76 16.18
N SER A 99 -2.03 -0.25 15.42
CA SER A 99 -1.77 -1.65 15.79
C SER A 99 -0.28 -2.00 15.89
N ALA A 100 0.57 -1.40 15.04
CA ALA A 100 2.02 -1.61 15.13
C ALA A 100 2.64 -0.83 16.28
N ASP A 101 2.22 0.43 16.47
CA ASP A 101 2.67 1.32 17.56
C ASP A 101 2.35 0.73 18.94
N ASP A 102 1.14 0.18 19.12
CA ASP A 102 0.72 -0.45 20.36
C ASP A 102 1.57 -1.69 20.71
N GLU A 103 1.90 -2.52 19.73
CA GLU A 103 2.79 -3.67 19.92
C GLU A 103 4.21 -3.23 20.30
N ASP A 104 4.70 -2.17 19.65
CA ASP A 104 6.03 -1.63 19.87
C ASP A 104 6.17 -1.00 21.26
N ARG A 105 5.21 -0.17 21.66
CA ARG A 105 5.19 0.50 22.96
C ARG A 105 5.01 -0.44 24.14
N ARG A 106 4.40 -1.61 23.90
CA ARG A 106 4.31 -2.70 24.88
C ARG A 106 5.60 -3.53 24.97
N GLY A 107 6.61 -3.25 24.15
CA GLY A 107 7.88 -4.00 24.13
C GLY A 107 7.76 -5.41 23.57
N VAL A 108 6.68 -5.71 22.83
CA VAL A 108 6.40 -7.03 22.22
C VAL A 108 6.58 -7.02 20.71
N ALA A 109 7.36 -6.08 20.19
CA ALA A 109 7.63 -5.94 18.77
C ALA A 109 8.26 -7.20 18.18
N THR A 110 7.72 -7.65 17.04
CA THR A 110 8.21 -8.80 16.29
C THR A 110 8.48 -8.44 14.84
N ARG A 111 8.93 -9.42 14.04
CA ARG A 111 9.00 -9.26 12.57
C ARG A 111 7.65 -8.90 11.97
N LYS A 112 6.53 -9.32 12.59
CA LYS A 112 5.18 -8.94 12.14
C LYS A 112 4.92 -7.45 12.40
N THR A 113 5.34 -6.94 13.56
CA THR A 113 5.24 -5.51 13.91
C THR A 113 6.00 -4.64 12.90
N ALA A 114 7.23 -5.01 12.54
CA ALA A 114 7.99 -4.33 11.48
C ALA A 114 7.25 -4.34 10.13
N LYS A 115 6.66 -5.48 9.74
CA LYS A 115 5.85 -5.59 8.51
C LYS A 115 4.59 -4.71 8.57
N LYS A 116 3.93 -4.61 9.73
CA LYS A 116 2.76 -3.73 9.92
C LYS A 116 3.14 -2.26 9.75
N PHE A 117 4.26 -1.81 10.32
CA PHE A 117 4.75 -0.45 10.09
C PHE A 117 5.03 -0.18 8.61
N LEU A 118 5.70 -1.10 7.89
CA LEU A 118 5.90 -0.95 6.44
C LEU A 118 4.59 -0.93 5.66
N ALA A 119 3.61 -1.75 6.06
CA ALA A 119 2.28 -1.74 5.47
C ALA A 119 1.58 -0.39 5.70
N ALA A 120 1.57 0.13 6.94
CA ALA A 120 1.03 1.44 7.28
C ALA A 120 1.66 2.56 6.42
N ALA A 121 2.99 2.56 6.29
CA ALA A 121 3.69 3.53 5.45
C ALA A 121 3.26 3.44 3.98
N THR A 122 3.05 2.22 3.47
CA THR A 122 2.55 2.01 2.11
C THR A 122 1.10 2.54 1.95
N PHE A 123 0.25 2.37 2.97
CA PHE A 123 -1.12 2.89 2.93
C PHE A 123 -1.19 4.42 3.02
N PHE A 124 -0.31 5.06 3.79
CA PHE A 124 -0.19 6.51 3.78
C PHE A 124 0.33 7.03 2.44
N ASP A 125 1.29 6.36 1.80
CA ASP A 125 1.76 6.72 0.46
C ASP A 125 0.61 6.72 -0.58
N ILE A 126 -0.40 5.85 -0.42
CA ILE A 126 -1.58 5.78 -1.30
C ILE A 126 -2.43 7.05 -1.24
N LEU A 127 -2.42 7.81 -0.14
CA LEU A 127 -3.20 9.04 -0.03
C LEU A 127 -2.82 10.08 -1.09
N SER A 128 -1.64 9.98 -1.69
CA SER A 128 -1.20 10.91 -2.75
C SER A 128 -1.91 10.71 -4.10
N VAL A 129 -2.83 9.75 -4.24
CA VAL A 129 -3.64 9.61 -5.47
C VAL A 129 -4.82 10.59 -5.51
N PHE A 130 -5.23 11.09 -4.36
CA PHE A 130 -6.35 12.01 -4.23
C PHE A 130 -5.88 13.44 -4.57
N GLU A 131 -6.77 14.24 -5.15
CA GLU A 131 -6.53 15.64 -5.52
C GLU A 131 -6.32 16.50 -4.26
N ASP A 132 -7.11 16.26 -3.20
CA ASP A 132 -6.87 16.86 -1.89
C ASP A 132 -5.72 16.15 -1.16
N HIS A 133 -4.55 16.81 -1.20
CA HIS A 133 -3.34 16.31 -0.57
C HIS A 133 -3.29 16.53 0.96
N GLY A 134 -4.29 17.19 1.56
CA GLY A 134 -4.27 17.52 2.99
C GLY A 134 -4.09 16.28 3.89
N ALA A 135 -4.78 15.18 3.58
CA ALA A 135 -4.61 13.92 4.31
C ALA A 135 -3.22 13.31 4.11
N TRP A 136 -2.67 13.36 2.89
CA TRP A 136 -1.34 12.83 2.61
C TRP A 136 -0.25 13.64 3.33
N GLU A 137 -0.31 14.98 3.24
CA GLU A 137 0.63 15.90 3.89
C GLU A 137 0.63 15.75 5.42
N ALA A 138 -0.56 15.58 6.02
CA ALA A 138 -0.71 15.39 7.46
C ALA A 138 0.03 14.15 8.02
N HIS A 139 0.29 13.14 7.17
CA HIS A 139 0.89 11.87 7.61
C HIS A 139 2.31 11.62 7.10
N VAL A 140 2.96 12.59 6.45
CA VAL A 140 4.35 12.45 5.95
C VAL A 140 5.32 12.02 7.06
N GLU A 141 5.24 12.63 8.24
CA GLU A 141 6.11 12.26 9.37
C GLU A 141 5.78 10.88 9.95
N LYS A 142 4.51 10.45 9.92
CA LYS A 142 4.12 9.09 10.32
C LYS A 142 4.67 8.06 9.35
N THR A 143 4.61 8.33 8.05
CA THR A 143 5.20 7.49 7.00
C THR A 143 6.70 7.34 7.20
N ARG A 144 7.40 8.45 7.47
CA ARG A 144 8.85 8.45 7.74
C ARG A 144 9.17 7.65 9.00
N TYR A 145 8.45 7.90 10.09
CA TYR A 145 8.60 7.17 11.34
C TYR A 145 8.38 5.66 11.16
N ALA A 146 7.30 5.26 10.48
CA ALA A 146 6.98 3.85 10.26
C ALA A 146 8.08 3.13 9.44
N LYS A 147 8.61 3.77 8.39
CA LYS A 147 9.72 3.24 7.59
C LYS A 147 10.98 3.08 8.45
N TRP A 148 11.34 4.10 9.23
CA TRP A 148 12.49 4.05 10.14
C TRP A 148 12.33 2.98 11.22
N ARG A 149 11.19 2.96 11.94
CA ARG A 149 10.98 2.05 13.06
C ARG A 149 10.91 0.58 12.60
N ALA A 150 10.32 0.31 11.44
CA ALA A 150 10.38 -1.02 10.85
C ALA A 150 11.81 -1.51 10.57
N ALA A 151 12.69 -0.62 10.11
CA ALA A 151 14.10 -0.93 9.89
C ALA A 151 14.82 -1.21 11.21
N GLU A 152 14.58 -0.39 12.24
CA GLU A 152 15.17 -0.57 13.57
C GLU A 152 14.73 -1.89 14.23
N ILE A 153 13.42 -2.21 14.21
CA ILE A 153 12.91 -3.49 14.71
C ILE A 153 13.57 -4.65 13.96
N SER A 154 13.64 -4.56 12.63
CA SER A 154 14.26 -5.62 11.81
C SER A 154 15.74 -5.80 12.09
N LYS A 155 16.46 -4.71 12.38
CA LYS A 155 17.88 -4.72 12.73
C LYS A 155 18.09 -5.33 14.12
N ALA A 156 17.35 -4.88 15.13
CA ALA A 156 17.44 -5.41 16.49
C ALA A 156 17.21 -6.92 16.53
N LEU A 157 16.14 -7.40 15.87
CA LEU A 157 15.83 -8.84 15.80
C LEU A 157 16.90 -9.65 15.07
N ARG A 158 17.58 -9.08 14.08
CA ARG A 158 18.70 -9.74 13.37
C ARG A 158 19.94 -9.87 14.25
N GLU A 159 20.16 -8.89 15.11
CA GLU A 159 21.27 -8.84 16.07
C GLU A 159 20.94 -9.57 17.39
N GLY A 160 19.76 -10.16 17.52
CA GLY A 160 19.33 -10.84 18.77
C GLY A 160 19.02 -9.88 19.92
N ARG A 161 18.88 -8.57 19.63
CA ARG A 161 18.48 -7.55 20.60
C ARG A 161 16.97 -7.42 20.66
N GLN A 162 16.46 -7.02 21.82
CA GLN A 162 15.08 -6.56 21.92
C GLN A 162 14.92 -5.24 21.16
N PRO A 163 13.92 -5.10 20.28
CA PRO A 163 13.65 -3.87 19.53
C PRO A 163 13.31 -2.63 20.35
#